data_AF-A0A1B8TSF0-F1
#
_entry.id   AF-A0A1B8TSF0-F1
#
_cell.length_a   1.000
_cell.length_b   1.000
_cell.length_c   1.000
_cell.angle_alpha   90.00
_cell.angle_beta   90.00
_cell.angle_gamma   90.00
#
_symmetry.space_group_name_H-M   'P 1'
#
loop_
_entity.id
_entity.type
_entity.pdbx_description
1 polymer ?
#
loop_
_entity_poly.entity_id
_entity_poly.type
_entity_poly.pdbx_seq_one_letter_code
_entity_poly.pdbx_strand_id
1 'polypeptide(L)'
;MKSLKKIAALAVVLIGIFAFSTKTTTLPKSSLNLEAINVVDMLSKQQFECRPSSDVMFYVETNIVKKIRGANNINAKVYLVDRASGNKSLLAVENLQINKFEGAIAIGHHDVIDGFAPTKIANGDKIIGSLEKAPYSFEELIKYEAIYNAYINATNKLLDLKRTI
;
A
#
# COMPACT_ATOMS: atom_id res chain seq x y z
N MET A 1 7.01 47.75 -33.23
CA MET A 1 6.80 47.31 -31.82
C MET A 1 5.46 46.59 -31.56
N LYS A 2 4.36 46.89 -32.27
CA LYS A 2 3.06 46.23 -32.02
C LYS A 2 3.07 44.71 -32.30
N SER A 3 3.81 44.27 -33.33
CA SER A 3 3.90 42.85 -33.71
C SER A 3 4.68 42.01 -32.70
N LEU A 4 5.76 42.55 -32.10
CA LEU A 4 6.54 41.85 -31.07
C LEU A 4 5.70 41.57 -29.81
N LYS A 5 4.87 42.53 -29.39
CA LYS A 5 3.97 42.36 -28.24
C LYS A 5 2.92 41.26 -28.48
N LYS A 6 2.46 41.10 -29.72
CA LYS A 6 1.52 40.03 -30.10
C LYS A 6 2.18 38.64 -30.05
N ILE A 7 3.44 38.54 -30.50
CA ILE A 7 4.20 37.28 -30.46
C ILE A 7 4.50 36.87 -29.01
N ALA A 8 4.92 37.83 -28.17
CA ALA A 8 5.17 37.57 -26.76
C ALA A 8 3.90 37.12 -26.01
N ALA A 9 2.75 37.76 -26.28
CA ALA A 9 1.46 37.34 -25.72
C ALA A 9 1.08 35.91 -26.15
N LEU A 10 1.31 35.56 -27.42
CA LEU A 10 1.04 34.21 -27.92
C LEU A 10 1.92 33.16 -27.24
N ALA A 11 3.21 33.47 -27.04
CA ALA A 11 4.14 32.58 -26.35
C ALA A 11 3.75 32.33 -24.88
N VAL A 12 3.33 33.38 -24.16
CA VAL A 12 2.86 33.26 -22.77
C VAL A 12 1.59 32.41 -22.68
N VAL A 13 0.67 32.56 -23.62
CA VAL A 13 -0.56 31.74 -23.69
C VAL A 13 -0.22 30.28 -23.98
N LEU A 14 0.68 30.00 -24.92
CA LEU A 14 1.15 28.65 -25.23
C LEU A 14 1.83 27.99 -24.02
N ILE A 15 2.73 28.68 -23.33
CA ILE A 15 3.39 28.16 -22.13
C ILE A 15 2.37 27.87 -21.03
N GLY A 16 1.35 28.72 -20.85
CA GLY A 16 0.26 28.48 -19.91
C GLY A 16 -0.51 27.20 -20.23
N ILE A 17 -0.90 27.00 -21.49
CA ILE A 17 -1.66 25.81 -21.91
C ILE A 17 -0.82 24.53 -21.69
N PHE A 18 0.48 24.55 -21.99
CA PHE A 18 1.35 23.39 -21.77
C PHE A 18 1.72 23.16 -20.30
N ALA A 19 1.83 24.21 -19.48
CA ALA A 19 2.11 24.09 -18.04
C ALA A 19 0.92 23.51 -17.25
N PHE A 20 -0.31 23.74 -17.71
CA PHE A 20 -1.53 23.21 -17.11
C PHE A 20 -2.10 21.99 -17.86
N SER A 21 -1.32 21.36 -18.74
CA SER A 21 -1.68 20.03 -19.26
C SER A 21 -1.60 19.03 -18.11
N THR A 22 -2.68 18.99 -17.33
CA THR A 22 -2.91 17.96 -16.33
C THR A 22 -2.88 16.64 -17.08
N LYS A 23 -1.88 15.79 -16.80
CA LYS A 23 -1.99 14.37 -17.11
C LYS A 23 -3.33 13.94 -16.51
N THR A 24 -4.34 13.73 -17.34
CA THR A 24 -5.52 12.99 -16.94
C THR A 24 -5.00 11.64 -16.53
N THR A 25 -4.95 11.40 -15.22
CA THR A 25 -4.65 10.10 -14.62
C THR A 25 -5.83 9.19 -14.95
N THR A 26 -6.01 8.83 -16.22
CA THR A 26 -6.69 7.60 -16.53
C THR A 26 -5.81 6.53 -15.89
N LEU A 27 -6.24 6.03 -14.74
CA LEU A 27 -5.71 4.82 -14.10
C LEU A 27 -5.31 3.88 -15.23
N PRO A 28 -4.01 3.62 -15.46
CA PRO A 28 -3.63 2.82 -16.60
C PRO A 28 -4.22 1.45 -16.33
N LYS A 29 -5.18 1.06 -17.16
CA LYS A 29 -5.81 -0.25 -17.13
C LYS A 29 -4.84 -1.22 -17.80
N SER A 30 -3.64 -1.36 -17.25
CA SER A 30 -2.82 -2.55 -17.45
C SER A 30 -2.87 -3.28 -16.11
N SER A 31 -3.86 -4.16 -16.03
CA SER A 31 -3.90 -5.17 -14.99
C SER A 31 -2.70 -6.05 -15.24
N LEU A 32 -1.68 -5.99 -14.38
CA LEU A 32 -0.71 -7.07 -14.27
C LEU A 32 -1.53 -8.37 -14.23
N ASN A 33 -1.27 -9.27 -15.17
CA ASN A 33 -2.01 -10.53 -15.21
C ASN A 33 -1.51 -11.41 -14.06
N LEU A 34 -2.20 -11.33 -12.92
CA LEU A 34 -1.88 -12.12 -11.74
C LEU A 34 -2.01 -13.63 -11.99
N GLU A 35 -2.82 -14.06 -12.96
CA GLU A 35 -2.97 -15.48 -13.31
C GLU A 35 -1.68 -16.07 -13.90
N ALA A 36 -0.86 -15.23 -14.53
CA ALA A 36 0.41 -15.64 -15.11
C ALA A 36 1.60 -15.53 -14.14
N ILE A 37 1.41 -14.93 -12.96
CA ILE A 37 2.48 -14.61 -12.01
C ILE A 37 2.32 -15.43 -10.73
N ASN A 38 3.30 -16.29 -10.43
CA ASN A 38 3.35 -16.97 -9.14
C ASN A 38 3.99 -16.06 -8.08
N VAL A 39 3.13 -15.33 -7.36
CA VAL A 39 3.54 -14.36 -6.32
C VAL A 39 4.35 -15.01 -5.19
N VAL A 40 3.93 -16.19 -4.75
CA VAL A 40 4.56 -16.93 -3.63
C VAL A 40 5.97 -17.39 -4.01
N ASP A 41 6.14 -17.93 -5.22
CA ASP A 41 7.45 -18.30 -5.75
C ASP A 41 8.38 -17.08 -5.87
N MET A 42 7.85 -15.96 -6.34
CA MET A 42 8.63 -14.72 -6.49
C MET A 42 9.08 -14.15 -5.14
N LEU A 43 8.20 -14.12 -4.13
CA LEU A 43 8.54 -13.72 -2.77
C LEU A 43 9.58 -14.66 -2.14
N SER A 44 9.44 -15.96 -2.36
CA SER A 44 10.35 -16.97 -1.85
C SER A 44 11.76 -16.83 -2.46
N LYS A 45 11.85 -16.55 -3.76
CA LYS A 45 13.13 -16.31 -4.45
C LYS A 45 13.81 -15.02 -3.98
N GLN A 46 13.06 -13.94 -3.78
CA GLN A 46 13.59 -12.66 -3.32
C GLN A 46 14.32 -12.76 -1.97
N GLN A 47 13.94 -13.71 -1.10
CA GLN A 47 14.62 -13.93 0.17
C GLN A 47 16.09 -14.34 0.01
N PHE A 48 16.47 -14.94 -1.12
CA PHE A 48 17.83 -15.42 -1.39
C PHE A 48 18.59 -14.55 -2.39
N GLU A 49 17.95 -13.49 -2.92
CA GLU A 49 18.55 -12.61 -3.91
C GLU A 49 19.21 -11.39 -3.24
N CYS A 50 20.47 -11.11 -3.58
CA CYS A 50 21.16 -9.90 -3.11
C CYS A 50 20.57 -8.60 -3.72
N ARG A 51 19.79 -8.73 -4.80
CA ARG A 51 19.13 -7.61 -5.48
C ARG A 51 17.77 -8.10 -6.00
N PRO A 52 16.65 -7.52 -5.53
CA PRO A 52 15.34 -7.96 -5.97
C PRO A 52 15.15 -7.71 -7.47
N SER A 53 14.37 -8.59 -8.11
CA SER A 53 13.86 -8.45 -9.48
C SER A 53 13.49 -7.00 -9.85
N SER A 54 13.95 -6.58 -11.03
CA SER A 54 13.88 -5.19 -11.51
C SER A 54 12.53 -4.77 -12.07
N ASP A 55 11.64 -5.71 -12.37
CA ASP A 55 10.47 -5.42 -13.20
C ASP A 55 9.24 -5.14 -12.34
N VAL A 56 9.22 -5.71 -11.14
CA VAL A 56 8.10 -5.63 -10.21
C VAL A 56 8.54 -5.30 -8.79
N MET A 57 7.62 -4.77 -8.01
CA MET A 57 7.80 -4.32 -6.64
C MET A 57 6.60 -4.73 -5.80
N PHE A 58 6.85 -5.23 -4.60
CA PHE A 58 5.81 -5.35 -3.60
C PHE A 58 5.64 -4.05 -2.85
N TYR A 59 4.41 -3.59 -2.72
CA TYR A 59 4.08 -2.34 -2.06
C TYR A 59 2.95 -2.57 -1.06
N VAL A 60 3.09 -2.03 0.15
CA VAL A 60 2.05 -2.07 1.16
C VAL A 60 1.52 -0.66 1.38
N GLU A 61 0.21 -0.50 1.19
CA GLU A 61 -0.51 0.73 1.45
C GLU A 61 -1.31 0.56 2.74
N THR A 62 -1.29 1.56 3.62
CA THR A 62 -2.02 1.53 4.89
C THR A 62 -2.87 2.77 5.05
N ASN A 63 -4.10 2.60 5.53
CA ASN A 63 -5.05 3.68 5.77
C ASN A 63 -5.71 3.50 7.15
N ILE A 64 -5.98 4.61 7.85
CA ILE A 64 -6.70 4.55 9.13
C ILE A 64 -8.19 4.31 8.86
N VAL A 65 -8.75 3.23 9.39
CA VAL A 65 -10.19 2.95 9.34
C VAL A 65 -10.89 3.57 10.54
N LYS A 66 -10.34 3.34 11.74
CA LYS A 66 -10.94 3.81 13.00
C LYS A 66 -9.86 4.10 14.02
N LYS A 67 -9.97 5.24 14.68
CA LYS A 67 -9.15 5.57 15.86
C LYS A 67 -9.90 5.15 17.10
N ILE A 68 -9.27 4.35 17.96
CA ILE A 68 -9.83 3.95 19.25
C ILE A 68 -8.89 4.39 20.37
N ARG A 69 -9.39 4.38 21.61
CA ARG A 69 -8.55 4.74 22.76
C ARG A 69 -7.46 3.68 22.91
N GLY A 70 -6.20 4.11 22.84
CA GLY A 70 -5.04 3.22 22.98
C GLY A 70 -4.63 2.42 21.74
N ALA A 71 -5.42 2.43 20.65
CA ALA A 71 -5.08 1.72 19.42
C ALA A 71 -5.64 2.40 18.16
N ASN A 72 -5.18 1.98 16.99
CA ASN A 72 -5.77 2.36 15.71
C ASN A 72 -6.10 1.10 14.93
N ASN A 73 -7.32 1.03 14.38
CA ASN A 73 -7.65 0.05 13.37
C ASN A 73 -7.29 0.66 12.01
N ILE A 74 -6.47 -0.05 11.27
CA ILE A 74 -6.01 0.31 9.94
C ILE A 74 -6.49 -0.73 8.94
N ASN A 75 -6.54 -0.35 7.68
CA ASN A 75 -6.65 -1.26 6.56
C ASN A 75 -5.28 -1.30 5.88
N ALA A 76 -4.74 -2.49 5.68
CA ALA A 76 -3.50 -2.74 4.96
C ALA A 76 -3.80 -3.45 3.65
N LYS A 77 -3.29 -2.92 2.54
CA LYS A 77 -3.42 -3.48 1.20
C LYS A 77 -2.03 -3.79 0.66
N VAL A 78 -1.82 -5.04 0.24
CA VAL A 78 -0.60 -5.50 -0.41
C VAL A 78 -0.82 -5.47 -1.91
N TYR A 79 0.08 -4.82 -2.63
CA TYR A 79 0.04 -4.67 -4.07
C TYR A 79 1.30 -5.24 -4.73
N LEU A 80 1.11 -5.83 -5.90
CA LEU A 80 2.17 -6.00 -6.88
C LEU A 80 2.19 -4.78 -7.79
N VAL A 81 3.35 -4.16 -7.95
CA VAL A 81 3.53 -2.94 -8.74
C VAL A 81 4.51 -3.21 -9.86
N ASP A 82 4.09 -2.97 -11.09
CA ASP A 82 4.99 -2.93 -12.24
C ASP A 82 5.81 -1.64 -12.16
N ARG A 83 7.14 -1.76 -12.11
CA ARG A 83 8.03 -0.60 -11.94
C ARG A 83 8.09 0.28 -13.19
N ALA A 84 7.85 -0.28 -14.37
CA ALA A 84 7.87 0.47 -15.63
C ALA A 84 6.60 1.30 -15.82
N SER A 85 5.43 0.71 -15.57
CA SER A 85 4.14 1.37 -15.77
C SER A 85 3.57 2.05 -14.51
N GLY A 86 4.01 1.63 -13.32
CA GLY A 86 3.44 2.04 -12.04
C GLY A 86 2.10 1.37 -11.72
N ASN A 87 1.64 0.42 -12.53
CA ASN A 87 0.36 -0.23 -12.34
C ASN A 87 0.38 -1.14 -11.13
N LYS A 88 -0.67 -1.03 -10.32
CA LYS A 88 -0.84 -1.81 -9.09
C LYS A 88 -1.90 -2.90 -9.29
N SER A 89 -1.62 -4.10 -8.81
CA SER A 89 -2.60 -5.17 -8.69
C SER A 89 -2.71 -5.63 -7.25
N LEU A 90 -3.94 -5.68 -6.73
CA LEU A 90 -4.21 -6.03 -5.34
C LEU A 90 -3.93 -7.51 -5.12
N LEU A 91 -3.11 -7.82 -4.12
CA LEU A 91 -2.76 -9.19 -3.74
C LEU A 91 -3.49 -9.63 -2.48
N ALA A 92 -3.47 -8.78 -1.44
CA ALA A 92 -4.10 -9.06 -0.16
C ALA A 92 -4.65 -7.76 0.43
N VAL A 93 -5.71 -7.87 1.24
CA VAL A 93 -6.31 -6.76 1.98
C VAL A 93 -6.78 -7.27 3.32
N GLU A 94 -6.46 -6.52 4.37
CA GLU A 94 -6.77 -6.94 5.73
C GLU A 94 -6.95 -5.75 6.66
N ASN A 95 -7.81 -5.85 7.67
CA ASN A 95 -7.84 -4.86 8.74
C ASN A 95 -6.98 -5.33 9.91
N LEU A 96 -6.17 -4.41 10.43
CA LEU A 96 -5.29 -4.67 11.55
C LEU A 96 -5.53 -3.65 12.67
N GLN A 97 -5.42 -4.12 13.90
CA GLN A 97 -5.40 -3.31 15.09
C GLN A 97 -3.96 -3.13 15.58
N ILE A 98 -3.56 -1.87 15.68
CA ILE A 98 -2.24 -1.43 16.09
C ILE A 98 -2.35 -0.73 17.44
N ASN A 99 -1.77 -1.32 18.47
CA ASN A 99 -1.70 -0.71 19.79
C ASN A 99 -0.65 0.41 19.83
N LYS A 100 -0.99 1.53 20.46
CA LYS A 100 -0.08 2.68 20.59
C LYS A 100 0.99 2.48 21.66
N PHE A 101 0.69 1.69 22.69
CA PHE A 101 1.57 1.40 23.81
C PHE A 101 1.27 0.01 24.39
N GLU A 102 2.23 -0.57 25.09
CA GLU A 102 2.09 -1.84 25.79
C GLU A 102 1.03 -1.73 26.90
N GLY A 103 0.10 -2.68 26.95
CA GLY A 103 -1.03 -2.64 27.89
C GLY A 103 -2.24 -1.80 27.43
N ALA A 104 -2.21 -1.25 26.21
CA ALA A 104 -3.41 -0.63 25.62
C ALA A 104 -4.54 -1.67 25.48
N ILE A 105 -5.65 -1.43 26.18
CA ILE A 105 -6.88 -2.21 26.02
C ILE A 105 -7.62 -1.65 24.83
N ALA A 106 -7.49 -2.31 23.69
CA ALA A 106 -8.44 -2.13 22.61
C ALA A 106 -9.81 -2.65 23.05
N ILE A 107 -10.87 -1.89 22.81
CA ILE A 107 -12.24 -2.30 23.12
C ILE A 107 -12.64 -3.40 22.12
N GLY A 108 -12.24 -4.64 22.43
CA GLY A 108 -12.13 -5.75 21.47
C GLY A 108 -13.40 -6.54 21.18
N HIS A 109 -14.59 -5.94 21.27
CA HIS A 109 -15.85 -6.66 21.05
C HIS A 109 -16.74 -6.17 19.91
N HIS A 110 -16.42 -5.03 19.27
CA HIS A 110 -17.26 -4.49 18.18
C HIS A 110 -16.51 -4.20 16.87
N ASP A 111 -15.21 -4.50 16.82
CA ASP A 111 -14.37 -4.15 15.67
C ASP A 111 -13.85 -5.38 14.92
N VAL A 112 -14.09 -6.59 15.42
CA VAL A 112 -13.76 -7.85 14.73
C VAL A 112 -14.95 -8.21 13.85
N ILE A 113 -14.68 -8.65 12.62
CA ILE A 113 -15.74 -9.18 11.75
C ILE A 113 -16.35 -10.42 12.41
N ASP A 114 -17.68 -10.50 12.49
CA ASP A 114 -18.39 -11.62 13.09
C ASP A 114 -17.89 -12.96 12.52
N GLY A 115 -17.44 -13.85 13.41
CA GLY A 115 -16.90 -15.16 13.05
C GLY A 115 -15.41 -15.20 12.68
N PHE A 116 -14.69 -14.07 12.70
CA PHE A 116 -13.24 -14.03 12.51
C PHE A 116 -12.49 -14.16 13.84
N ALA A 117 -11.55 -15.09 13.93
CA ALA A 117 -10.68 -15.23 15.10
C ALA A 117 -9.44 -14.31 14.92
N PRO A 118 -9.22 -13.31 15.80
CA PRO A 118 -8.09 -12.41 15.62
C PRO A 118 -6.74 -13.12 15.73
N THR A 119 -5.87 -12.92 14.73
CA THR A 119 -4.52 -13.50 14.69
C THR A 119 -3.48 -12.44 15.01
N LYS A 120 -2.51 -12.74 15.89
CA LYS A 120 -1.41 -11.83 16.22
C LYS A 120 -0.22 -12.07 15.28
N ILE A 121 0.34 -10.99 14.72
CA ILE A 121 1.55 -11.05 13.89
C ILE A 121 2.82 -10.75 14.72
N ALA A 122 4.00 -10.95 14.12
CA ALA A 122 5.29 -10.94 14.81
C ALA A 122 5.58 -9.65 15.61
N ASN A 123 5.17 -8.49 15.10
CA ASN A 123 5.34 -7.20 15.77
C ASN A 123 4.28 -6.90 16.85
N GLY A 124 3.35 -7.82 17.08
CA GLY A 124 2.29 -7.73 18.07
C GLY A 124 0.99 -7.08 17.63
N ASP A 125 0.90 -6.59 16.39
CA ASP A 125 -0.36 -6.13 15.82
C ASP A 125 -1.33 -7.32 15.63
N LYS A 126 -2.63 -7.03 15.58
CA LYS A 126 -3.67 -8.07 15.46
C LYS A 126 -4.44 -7.91 14.16
N ILE A 127 -4.55 -8.98 13.39
CA ILE A 127 -5.48 -9.07 12.26
C ILE A 127 -6.90 -9.21 12.82
N ILE A 128 -7.83 -8.38 12.36
CA ILE A 128 -9.23 -8.33 12.84
C ILE A 128 -10.26 -8.65 11.74
N GLY A 129 -9.80 -9.01 10.54
CA GLY A 129 -10.64 -9.42 9.42
C GLY A 129 -10.97 -8.28 8.44
N SER A 130 -11.12 -8.61 7.17
CA SER A 130 -11.55 -7.69 6.09
C SER A 130 -12.81 -8.21 5.40
N LEU A 131 -13.67 -7.27 4.98
CA LEU A 131 -14.85 -7.56 4.15
C LEU A 131 -14.48 -7.65 2.66
N GLU A 132 -13.35 -7.06 2.26
CA GLU A 132 -12.85 -7.12 0.89
C GLU A 132 -12.18 -8.47 0.63
N LYS A 133 -12.53 -9.10 -0.50
CA LYS A 133 -11.88 -10.33 -0.98
C LYS A 133 -10.65 -9.97 -1.81
N ALA A 134 -9.56 -10.69 -1.58
CA ALA A 134 -8.35 -10.58 -2.40
C ALA A 134 -7.80 -11.98 -2.74
N PRO A 135 -6.94 -12.10 -3.77
CA PRO A 135 -6.43 -13.39 -4.24
C PRO A 135 -5.60 -14.16 -3.20
N TYR A 136 -4.93 -13.45 -2.28
CA TYR A 136 -4.08 -14.03 -1.25
C TYR A 136 -4.52 -13.57 0.15
N SER A 137 -4.23 -14.40 1.15
CA SER A 137 -4.38 -14.00 2.54
C SER A 137 -3.24 -13.07 2.95
N PHE A 138 -3.57 -12.00 3.67
CA PHE A 138 -2.54 -11.13 4.25
C PHE A 138 -1.65 -11.89 5.24
N GLU A 139 -2.23 -12.82 6.01
CA GLU A 139 -1.48 -13.67 6.95
C GLU A 139 -0.45 -14.57 6.23
N GLU A 140 -0.73 -14.97 5.00
CA GLU A 140 0.20 -15.75 4.19
C GLU A 140 1.34 -14.87 3.68
N LEU A 141 1.02 -13.72 3.09
CA LEU A 141 2.02 -12.85 2.47
C LEU A 141 2.94 -12.14 3.48
N ILE A 142 2.43 -11.78 4.66
CA ILE A 142 3.19 -11.04 5.68
C ILE A 142 4.35 -11.85 6.27
N LYS A 143 4.39 -13.18 6.03
CA LYS A 143 5.50 -14.06 6.46
C LYS A 143 6.78 -13.80 5.67
N TYR A 144 6.69 -13.20 4.49
CA TYR A 144 7.83 -12.86 3.66
C TYR A 144 8.40 -11.51 4.08
N GLU A 145 9.73 -11.46 4.25
CA GLU A 145 10.46 -10.28 4.72
C GLU A 145 10.16 -9.03 3.87
N ALA A 146 10.08 -9.17 2.54
CA ALA A 146 9.75 -8.06 1.65
C ALA A 146 8.40 -7.39 1.99
N ILE A 147 7.38 -8.19 2.31
CA ILE A 147 6.04 -7.70 2.67
C ILE A 147 6.05 -7.18 4.11
N TYR A 148 6.67 -7.89 5.04
CA TYR A 148 6.78 -7.48 6.43
C TYR A 148 7.47 -6.12 6.57
N ASN A 149 8.61 -5.93 5.91
CA ASN A 149 9.38 -4.68 5.96
C ASN A 149 8.60 -3.54 5.32
N ALA A 150 7.91 -3.80 4.20
CA ALA A 150 7.04 -2.81 3.57
C ALA A 150 5.86 -2.42 4.49
N TYR A 151 5.26 -3.38 5.19
CA TYR A 151 4.20 -3.13 6.17
C TYR A 151 4.69 -2.31 7.37
N ILE A 152 5.84 -2.66 7.96
CA ILE A 152 6.44 -1.88 9.07
C ILE A 152 6.71 -0.44 8.63
N ASN A 153 7.28 -0.25 7.44
CA ASN A 153 7.49 1.09 6.88
C ASN A 153 6.20 1.88 6.69
N ALA A 154 5.18 1.25 6.10
CA ALA A 154 3.90 1.88 5.85
C ALA A 154 3.20 2.28 7.16
N THR A 155 3.24 1.42 8.17
CA THR A 155 2.63 1.71 9.49
C THR A 155 3.42 2.74 10.30
N ASN A 156 4.75 2.70 10.27
CA ASN A 156 5.60 3.73 10.84
C ASN A 156 5.27 5.10 10.26
N LYS A 157 5.15 5.19 8.93
CA LYS A 157 4.79 6.44 8.25
C LYS A 157 3.36 6.91 8.59
N LEU A 158 2.40 5.99 8.63
CA LEU A 158 0.99 6.32 8.87
C LEU A 158 0.73 6.80 10.30
N LEU A 159 1.41 6.20 11.28
CA LEU A 159 1.10 6.35 12.70
C LEU A 159 2.23 7.03 13.50
N ASP A 160 3.28 7.49 12.81
CA ASP A 160 4.49 8.09 13.41
C ASP A 160 5.16 7.17 14.45
N LEU A 161 5.30 5.89 14.07
CA LEU A 161 5.92 4.86 14.92
C LEU A 161 7.40 4.71 14.58
N LYS A 162 8.19 4.31 15.57
CA LYS A 162 9.64 4.09 15.45
C LYS A 162 10.00 2.60 15.56
N ARG A 163 9.33 1.74 14.78
CA ARG A 163 9.63 0.29 14.75
C ARG A 163 10.80 0.02 13.82
N THR A 164 11.76 -0.78 14.27
CA THR A 164 12.93 -1.19 13.48
C THR A 164 12.57 -2.32 12.52
N ILE A 165 13.23 -2.33 11.36
CA ILE A 165 13.20 -3.39 10.35
C ILE A 165 14.35 -4.35 10.62
#